data_AF-A0A9Q5ZBJ7-F1
#
_entry.id   AF-A0A9Q5ZBJ7-F1
#
_cell.length_a   1.000
_cell.length_b   1.000
_cell.length_c   1.000
_cell.angle_alpha   90.00
_cell.angle_beta   90.00
_cell.angle_gamma   90.00
#
_symmetry.space_group_name_H-M   'P 1'
#
loop_
_entity.id
_entity.type
_entity.pdbx_description
1 polymer ?
#
loop_
_entity_poly.entity_id
_entity_poly.type
_entity_poly.pdbx_seq_one_letter_code
_entity_poly.pdbx_strand_id
1 'polypeptide(L)'
;MKCIKCGIDNKLRERKLNSGKCKNCSHRFVFEPTSHTSRKNLTDQFFANAIAQISANNTLYFTVGQFKYFIDRKFTPNTKPSIIESKQINIHRINFNLCFGISVLVFLLYTVLNIYAHLTLVKLNIKITPFSVKFFLFLLTSFLACFFKIQDAANSSSSDEMRSQRLQPDTNIFSQLLKDVLILIIGIILSQFFYFSNNWSYILLGIIAIYLGRYISNISIYLGDLIKGNRAVIKVTQKIYNPGWFNNQSIYELMNPWQKTNGSIKKLLSDVYKTNIKNVNINNDITAYSFDRLLVCDSDIIAQFLIANNFHFETNCAIFSITKYPESIFEITMQMLRRNPDLKVYALHNCSPGGVSLVHYLRSHDEWFKNSDVKIIDLGILPRQVLKSQKIWIKRTEESASQAQQLSTQIQQSLRYEELKWLMDGNFVELESLQPQKLIQIVNRSIAANQNLDINDDNLISINDGSSTFYNSIESFG
;
A
#
# COMPACT_ATOMS: atom_id res chain seq x y z
N MET A 1 40.97 -7.08 -4.38
CA MET A 1 39.91 -8.10 -4.33
C MET A 1 40.57 -9.44 -4.15
N LYS A 2 40.13 -10.20 -3.14
CA LYS A 2 40.64 -11.53 -2.86
C LYS A 2 39.97 -12.55 -3.80
N CYS A 3 40.75 -13.46 -4.36
CA CYS A 3 40.21 -14.56 -5.17
C CYS A 3 39.62 -15.63 -4.26
N ILE A 4 38.36 -16.02 -4.50
CA ILE A 4 37.66 -17.03 -3.70
C ILE A 4 38.21 -18.46 -3.90
N LYS A 5 38.97 -18.72 -4.98
CA LYS A 5 39.55 -20.03 -5.27
C LYS A 5 40.92 -20.24 -4.64
N CYS A 6 41.82 -19.26 -4.75
CA CYS A 6 43.20 -19.39 -4.26
C CYS A 6 43.56 -18.44 -3.11
N GLY A 7 42.65 -17.58 -2.68
CA GLY A 7 42.86 -16.66 -1.56
C GLY A 7 43.81 -15.48 -1.84
N ILE A 8 44.35 -15.34 -3.05
CA ILE A 8 45.31 -14.26 -3.37
C ILE A 8 44.60 -12.93 -3.62
N ASP A 9 45.19 -11.85 -3.11
CA ASP A 9 44.75 -10.50 -3.40
C ASP A 9 45.20 -10.03 -4.78
N ASN A 10 44.22 -9.53 -5.54
CA ASN A 10 44.39 -8.99 -6.88
C ASN A 10 44.06 -7.48 -6.85
N LYS A 11 45.02 -6.65 -7.26
CA LYS A 11 44.83 -5.20 -7.46
C LYS A 11 44.06 -4.93 -8.76
N LEU A 12 43.43 -3.76 -8.89
CA LEU A 12 42.65 -3.41 -10.09
C LEU A 12 43.48 -3.48 -11.38
N ARG A 13 44.72 -2.97 -11.35
CA ARG A 13 45.65 -3.04 -12.49
C ARG A 13 45.93 -4.48 -12.91
N GLU A 14 46.14 -5.38 -11.95
CA GLU A 14 46.41 -6.81 -12.21
C GLU A 14 45.19 -7.51 -12.84
N ARG A 15 43.98 -7.19 -12.37
CA ARG A 15 42.75 -7.74 -12.97
C ARG A 15 42.54 -7.24 -14.39
N LYS A 16 42.80 -5.96 -14.66
CA LYS A 16 42.70 -5.38 -16.03
C LYS A 16 43.70 -6.04 -17.00
N LEU A 17 44.94 -6.25 -16.56
CA LEU A 17 45.97 -6.93 -17.35
C LEU A 17 45.60 -8.39 -17.63
N ASN A 18 44.94 -9.07 -16.68
CA ASN A 18 44.53 -10.47 -16.81
C ASN A 18 43.07 -10.63 -17.28
N SER A 19 42.51 -9.65 -18.00
CA SER A 19 41.15 -9.71 -18.57
C SER A 19 40.06 -10.12 -17.57
N GLY A 20 40.12 -9.60 -16.34
CA GLY A 20 39.16 -9.90 -15.26
C GLY A 20 39.39 -11.26 -14.59
N LYS A 21 40.58 -11.85 -14.72
CA LYS A 21 40.95 -13.11 -14.07
C LYS A 21 41.96 -12.90 -12.93
N CYS A 22 42.03 -13.88 -12.04
CA CYS A 22 43.04 -13.93 -11.00
C CYS A 22 44.44 -14.12 -11.59
N LYS A 23 45.41 -13.35 -11.12
CA LYS A 23 46.82 -13.41 -11.55
C LYS A 23 47.51 -14.75 -11.28
N ASN A 24 47.00 -15.53 -10.32
CA ASN A 24 47.63 -16.78 -9.90
C ASN A 24 46.93 -18.03 -10.45
N CYS A 25 45.62 -18.14 -10.26
CA CYS A 25 44.87 -19.35 -10.63
C CYS A 25 44.00 -19.18 -11.89
N SER A 26 44.10 -18.03 -12.56
CA SER A 26 43.31 -17.66 -13.74
C SER A 26 41.78 -17.74 -13.57
N HIS A 27 41.28 -17.88 -12.34
CA HIS A 27 39.87 -17.87 -12.02
C HIS A 27 39.23 -16.53 -12.41
N ARG A 28 38.11 -16.57 -13.12
CA ARG A 28 37.39 -15.37 -13.59
C ARG A 28 36.61 -14.73 -12.46
N PHE A 29 36.79 -13.43 -12.25
CA PHE A 29 35.94 -12.67 -11.32
C PHE A 29 34.58 -12.40 -11.95
N VAL A 30 33.51 -12.57 -11.17
CA VAL A 30 32.13 -12.37 -11.62
C VAL A 30 31.71 -10.92 -11.43
N PHE A 31 32.00 -10.36 -10.25
CA PHE A 31 31.61 -9.01 -9.87
C PHE A 31 32.84 -8.09 -9.85
N GLU A 32 32.85 -7.09 -10.72
CA GLU A 32 33.89 -6.06 -10.74
C GLU A 32 33.35 -4.77 -10.08
N PRO A 33 33.90 -4.34 -8.93
CA PRO A 33 33.49 -3.12 -8.26
C PRO A 33 33.97 -1.91 -9.05
N THR A 34 33.06 -1.27 -9.80
CA THR A 34 33.35 -0.02 -10.51
C THR A 34 33.05 1.19 -9.63
N SER A 35 33.84 2.26 -9.78
CA SER A 35 33.74 3.48 -8.95
C SER A 35 32.42 4.24 -9.10
N HIS A 36 31.67 4.00 -10.18
CA HIS A 36 30.47 4.76 -10.55
C HIS A 36 29.16 3.99 -10.45
N THR A 37 29.17 2.74 -9.95
CA THR A 37 27.93 1.99 -9.76
C THR A 37 27.54 1.96 -8.30
N SER A 38 26.23 1.93 -8.07
CA SER A 38 25.64 1.71 -6.75
C SER A 38 26.16 0.42 -6.10
N ARG A 39 26.69 -0.54 -6.88
CA ARG A 39 27.23 -1.84 -6.47
C ARG A 39 28.72 -1.84 -6.07
N LYS A 40 29.29 -0.70 -5.66
CA LYS A 40 30.74 -0.55 -5.36
C LYS A 40 31.31 -1.60 -4.38
N ASN A 41 30.48 -2.13 -3.47
CA ASN A 41 30.90 -3.15 -2.49
C ASN A 41 30.58 -4.59 -2.92
N LEU A 42 29.92 -4.80 -4.07
CA LEU A 42 29.61 -6.13 -4.58
C LEU A 42 30.88 -6.73 -5.19
N THR A 43 31.42 -7.73 -4.51
CA THR A 43 32.61 -8.48 -4.93
C THR A 43 32.34 -9.97 -4.81
N ASP A 44 33.14 -10.78 -5.48
CA ASP A 44 33.04 -12.24 -5.38
C ASP A 44 33.18 -12.73 -3.92
N GLN A 45 34.12 -12.15 -3.16
CA GLN A 45 34.29 -12.48 -1.76
C GLN A 45 33.07 -12.10 -0.92
N PHE A 46 32.48 -10.93 -1.17
CA PHE A 46 31.26 -10.51 -0.49
C PHE A 46 30.11 -11.49 -0.76
N PHE A 47 29.90 -11.87 -2.02
CA PHE A 47 28.81 -12.76 -2.41
C PHE A 47 29.01 -14.19 -1.87
N ALA A 48 30.24 -14.71 -1.92
CA ALA A 48 30.58 -15.98 -1.28
C ALA A 48 30.32 -15.97 0.23
N ASN A 49 30.74 -14.89 0.92
CA ASN A 49 30.50 -14.73 2.35
C ASN A 49 28.99 -14.61 2.65
N ALA A 50 28.22 -13.94 1.80
CA ALA A 50 26.78 -13.83 1.97
C ALA A 50 26.09 -15.20 1.86
N ILE A 51 26.46 -16.02 0.86
CA ILE A 51 25.98 -17.40 0.71
C ILE A 51 26.35 -18.24 1.94
N ALA A 52 27.59 -18.15 2.41
CA ALA A 52 28.04 -18.89 3.60
C ALA A 52 27.26 -18.46 4.85
N GLN A 53 27.07 -17.15 5.07
CA GLN A 53 26.36 -16.63 6.24
C GLN A 53 24.88 -17.02 6.24
N ILE A 54 24.17 -16.84 5.11
CA ILE A 54 22.73 -17.14 5.07
C ILE A 54 22.45 -18.64 5.25
N SER A 55 23.34 -19.49 4.75
CA SER A 55 23.24 -20.96 4.90
C SER A 55 23.81 -21.48 6.21
N ALA A 56 24.17 -20.60 7.16
CA ALA A 56 24.84 -20.97 8.41
C ALA A 56 26.03 -21.94 8.17
N ASN A 57 26.92 -21.54 7.25
CA ASN A 57 28.05 -22.32 6.75
C ASN A 57 27.64 -23.65 6.08
N ASN A 58 26.72 -23.58 5.11
CA ASN A 58 26.27 -24.71 4.31
C ASN A 58 25.53 -25.80 5.12
N THR A 59 24.90 -25.43 6.24
CA THR A 59 24.08 -26.33 7.05
C THR A 59 22.61 -26.19 6.67
N LEU A 60 22.09 -24.96 6.63
CA LEU A 60 20.68 -24.66 6.36
C LEU A 60 20.42 -24.39 4.88
N TYR A 61 19.32 -24.92 4.38
CA TYR A 61 18.74 -24.49 3.11
C TYR A 61 18.07 -23.13 3.25
N PHE A 62 18.07 -22.34 2.18
CA PHE A 62 17.47 -21.01 2.16
C PHE A 62 16.82 -20.70 0.81
N THR A 63 15.85 -19.80 0.80
CA THR A 63 15.10 -19.42 -0.40
C THR A 63 15.74 -18.23 -1.13
N VAL A 64 15.33 -18.00 -2.38
CA VAL A 64 15.75 -16.83 -3.16
C VAL A 64 15.30 -15.53 -2.49
N GLY A 65 14.08 -15.49 -1.95
CA GLY A 65 13.57 -14.33 -1.22
C GLY A 65 14.39 -14.03 0.04
N GLN A 66 14.72 -15.05 0.84
CA GLN A 66 15.59 -14.90 2.01
C GLN A 66 16.97 -14.35 1.62
N PHE A 67 17.55 -14.86 0.53
CA PHE A 67 18.84 -14.38 0.04
C PHE A 67 18.79 -12.93 -0.41
N LYS A 68 17.73 -12.54 -1.12
CA LYS A 68 17.49 -11.16 -1.52
C LYS A 68 17.42 -10.24 -0.31
N TYR A 69 16.57 -10.54 0.68
CA TYR A 69 16.45 -9.72 1.90
C TYR A 69 17.77 -9.63 2.67
N PHE A 70 18.53 -10.71 2.70
CA PHE A 70 19.84 -10.73 3.34
C PHE A 70 20.83 -9.78 2.65
N ILE A 71 20.89 -9.84 1.32
CA ILE A 71 21.75 -8.96 0.52
C ILE A 71 21.32 -7.50 0.64
N ASP A 72 20.02 -7.22 0.50
CA ASP A 72 19.46 -5.87 0.66
C ASP A 72 19.90 -5.25 2.00
N ARG A 73 19.72 -5.97 3.12
CA ARG A 73 20.15 -5.51 4.46
C ARG A 73 21.63 -5.17 4.57
N LYS A 74 22.51 -5.86 3.84
CA LYS A 74 23.96 -5.58 3.84
C LYS A 74 24.29 -4.30 3.08
N PHE A 75 23.51 -3.95 2.07
CA PHE A 75 23.67 -2.71 1.30
C PHE A 75 22.90 -1.53 1.89
N THR A 76 21.85 -1.79 2.69
CA THR A 76 21.03 -0.78 3.37
C THR A 76 21.02 -0.95 4.90
N PRO A 77 22.16 -0.84 5.58
CA PRO A 77 22.22 -1.07 7.01
C PRO A 77 21.41 -0.05 7.83
N ASN A 78 21.14 1.15 7.29
CA ASN A 78 20.62 2.29 8.06
C ASN A 78 19.38 2.99 7.45
N THR A 79 18.84 2.53 6.34
CA THR A 79 17.63 3.16 5.79
C THR A 79 16.41 2.61 6.50
N LYS A 80 15.91 3.39 7.46
CA LYS A 80 14.56 3.18 8.00
C LYS A 80 13.58 3.31 6.82
N PRO A 81 12.56 2.43 6.72
CA PRO A 81 11.46 2.67 5.79
C PRO A 81 10.89 4.05 6.13
N SER A 82 11.07 5.03 5.24
CA SER A 82 10.50 6.35 5.41
C SER A 82 9.12 6.35 4.80
N ILE A 83 8.13 6.73 5.61
CA ILE A 83 6.82 7.07 5.13
C ILE A 83 6.92 8.51 4.64
N ILE A 84 6.97 8.69 3.32
CA ILE A 84 6.82 10.03 2.75
C ILE A 84 5.32 10.27 2.63
N GLU A 85 4.78 11.15 3.47
CA GLU A 85 3.42 11.64 3.36
C GLU A 85 3.39 12.79 2.36
N SER A 86 2.92 12.54 1.13
CA SER A 86 2.56 13.64 0.24
C SER A 86 1.10 13.98 0.44
N LYS A 87 0.82 15.17 0.98
CA LYS A 87 -0.52 15.75 1.01
C LYS A 87 -0.82 16.37 -0.36
N GLN A 88 -1.63 15.70 -1.18
CA GLN A 88 -2.23 16.34 -2.35
C GLN A 88 -3.57 16.94 -1.96
N ILE A 89 -3.73 18.24 -2.20
CA ILE A 89 -4.97 18.98 -2.01
C ILE A 89 -5.65 19.08 -3.38
N ASN A 90 -6.64 18.23 -3.65
CA ASN A 90 -7.53 18.43 -4.79
C ASN A 90 -8.66 19.35 -4.36
N ILE A 91 -8.66 20.58 -4.89
CA ILE A 91 -9.72 21.56 -4.68
C ILE A 91 -10.83 21.23 -5.69
N HIS A 92 -12.02 20.86 -5.20
CA HIS A 92 -13.19 20.73 -6.07
C HIS A 92 -13.46 22.06 -6.79
N ARG A 93 -13.32 22.06 -8.13
CA ARG A 93 -13.54 23.22 -8.98
C ARG A 93 -14.99 23.70 -8.83
N ILE A 94 -15.17 25.01 -8.61
CA ILE A 94 -16.48 25.66 -8.80
C ILE A 94 -16.87 25.43 -10.26
N ASN A 95 -18.06 24.88 -10.51
CA ASN A 95 -18.59 24.71 -11.85
C ASN A 95 -18.97 26.09 -12.41
N PHE A 96 -17.96 26.83 -12.86
CA PHE A 96 -18.05 28.22 -13.33
C PHE A 96 -19.07 28.35 -14.48
N ASN A 97 -19.30 27.26 -15.23
CA ASN A 97 -20.30 27.17 -16.28
C ASN A 97 -21.73 27.38 -15.76
N LEU A 98 -22.06 26.93 -14.54
CA LEU A 98 -23.38 27.12 -13.94
C LEU A 98 -23.61 28.57 -13.55
N CYS A 99 -22.61 29.21 -12.93
CA CYS A 99 -22.66 30.64 -12.60
C CYS A 99 -22.72 31.50 -13.87
N PHE A 100 -21.99 31.11 -14.91
CA PHE A 100 -22.02 31.75 -16.24
C PHE A 100 -23.41 31.65 -16.87
N GLY A 101 -24.00 30.44 -16.89
CA GLY A 101 -25.33 30.21 -17.45
C GLY A 101 -26.42 31.05 -16.77
N ILE A 102 -26.40 31.13 -15.43
CA ILE A 102 -27.35 31.96 -14.67
C ILE A 102 -27.17 33.45 -15.00
N SER A 103 -25.92 33.91 -15.14
CA SER A 103 -25.64 35.32 -15.44
C SER A 103 -26.11 35.71 -16.85
N VAL A 104 -25.91 34.83 -17.83
CA VAL A 104 -26.41 35.01 -19.20
C VAL A 104 -27.94 35.00 -19.23
N LEU A 105 -28.59 34.10 -18.51
CA LEU A 105 -30.05 34.03 -18.45
C LEU A 105 -30.65 35.31 -17.84
N VAL A 106 -30.08 35.81 -16.74
CA VAL A 106 -30.51 37.06 -16.09
C VAL A 106 -30.32 38.25 -17.04
N PHE A 107 -29.21 38.28 -17.79
CA PHE A 107 -28.97 39.30 -18.81
C PHE A 107 -30.03 39.28 -19.91
N LEU A 108 -30.33 38.10 -20.47
CA LEU A 108 -31.35 37.94 -21.51
C LEU A 108 -32.75 38.32 -21.02
N LEU A 109 -33.10 37.92 -19.79
CA LEU A 109 -34.40 38.27 -19.21
C LEU A 109 -34.52 39.78 -19.00
N TYR A 110 -33.44 40.42 -18.53
CA TYR A 110 -33.38 41.87 -18.35
C TYR A 110 -33.48 42.64 -19.67
N THR A 111 -32.84 42.17 -20.75
CA THR A 111 -32.93 42.84 -22.07
C THR A 111 -34.35 42.74 -22.63
N VAL A 112 -35.00 41.58 -22.53
CA VAL A 112 -36.38 41.39 -22.98
C VAL A 112 -37.36 42.29 -22.21
N LEU A 113 -37.24 42.33 -20.87
CA LEU A 113 -38.08 43.19 -20.03
C LEU A 113 -37.90 44.68 -20.37
N ASN A 114 -36.67 45.12 -20.67
CA ASN A 114 -36.41 46.50 -21.08
C ASN A 114 -36.99 46.84 -22.45
N ILE A 115 -36.87 45.93 -23.43
CA ILE A 115 -37.48 46.11 -24.75
C ILE A 115 -38.99 46.25 -24.59
N TYR A 116 -39.61 45.38 -23.80
CA TYR A 116 -41.04 45.44 -23.50
C TYR A 116 -41.41 46.78 -22.86
N ALA A 117 -40.72 47.18 -21.77
CA ALA A 117 -40.96 48.43 -21.07
C ALA A 117 -40.86 49.65 -22.01
N HIS A 118 -39.82 49.72 -22.84
CA HIS A 118 -39.63 50.79 -23.81
C HIS A 118 -40.75 50.84 -24.85
N LEU A 119 -41.21 49.69 -25.36
CA LEU A 119 -42.32 49.63 -26.31
C LEU A 119 -43.64 50.11 -25.68
N THR A 120 -43.93 49.74 -24.44
CA THR A 120 -45.09 50.26 -23.70
C THR A 120 -45.00 51.76 -23.43
N LEU A 121 -43.83 52.27 -23.05
CA LEU A 121 -43.66 53.68 -22.70
C LEU A 121 -43.68 54.60 -23.93
N VAL A 122 -43.17 54.14 -25.09
CA VAL A 122 -43.30 54.84 -26.38
C VAL A 122 -44.78 54.93 -26.78
N LYS A 123 -45.57 53.88 -26.60
CA LYS A 123 -47.03 53.93 -26.83
C LYS A 123 -47.73 54.97 -25.96
N LEU A 124 -47.20 55.27 -24.77
CA LEU A 124 -47.72 56.26 -23.84
C LEU A 124 -47.19 57.69 -24.10
N ASN A 125 -46.41 57.89 -25.17
CA ASN A 125 -45.84 59.19 -25.56
C ASN A 125 -44.93 59.86 -24.51
N ILE A 126 -44.37 59.07 -23.58
CA ILE A 126 -43.44 59.55 -22.57
C ILE A 126 -42.04 59.57 -23.18
N LYS A 127 -41.46 60.76 -23.38
CA LYS A 127 -40.08 60.92 -23.88
C LYS A 127 -39.08 60.55 -22.78
N ILE A 128 -38.53 59.34 -22.86
CA ILE A 128 -37.38 58.92 -22.07
C ILE A 128 -36.16 58.88 -22.99
N THR A 129 -35.01 59.37 -22.51
CA THR A 129 -33.73 59.26 -23.22
C THR A 129 -33.39 57.78 -23.42
N PRO A 130 -33.04 57.34 -24.65
CA PRO A 130 -32.75 55.94 -24.90
C PRO A 130 -31.59 55.49 -24.00
N PHE A 131 -31.82 54.39 -23.28
CA PHE A 131 -30.88 53.85 -22.31
C PHE A 131 -29.50 53.65 -22.95
N SER A 132 -28.47 54.26 -22.35
CA SER A 132 -27.21 54.53 -23.03
C SER A 132 -26.52 53.28 -23.58
N VAL A 133 -26.05 53.36 -24.83
CA VAL A 133 -25.13 52.42 -25.49
C VAL A 133 -23.94 52.02 -24.59
N LYS A 134 -23.63 52.84 -23.57
CA LYS A 134 -22.60 52.61 -22.55
C LYS A 134 -22.90 51.41 -21.64
N PHE A 135 -24.17 51.11 -21.33
CA PHE A 135 -24.53 49.93 -20.54
C PHE A 135 -24.40 48.63 -21.35
N PHE A 136 -24.67 48.69 -22.65
CA PHE A 136 -24.46 47.58 -23.57
C PHE A 136 -22.96 47.28 -23.77
N LEU A 137 -22.14 48.32 -23.99
CA LEU A 137 -20.68 48.18 -24.05
C LEU A 137 -20.08 47.62 -22.74
N PHE A 138 -20.64 47.99 -21.58
CA PHE A 138 -20.25 47.46 -20.27
C PHE A 138 -20.53 45.95 -20.11
N LEU A 139 -21.65 45.47 -20.64
CA LEU A 139 -22.00 44.05 -20.59
C LEU A 139 -21.16 43.23 -21.58
N LEU A 140 -20.83 43.81 -22.74
CA LEU A 140 -19.96 43.19 -23.73
C LEU A 140 -18.50 43.05 -23.24
N THR A 141 -17.96 44.05 -22.53
CA THR A 141 -16.59 43.96 -21.98
C THR A 141 -16.49 42.97 -20.81
N SER A 142 -17.53 42.87 -19.96
CA SER A 142 -17.61 41.82 -18.93
C SER A 142 -17.72 40.41 -19.52
N PHE A 143 -18.43 40.26 -20.64
CA PHE A 143 -18.55 39.01 -21.39
C PHE A 143 -17.19 38.55 -21.95
N LEU A 144 -16.44 39.46 -22.60
CA LEU A 144 -15.11 39.17 -23.15
C LEU A 144 -14.09 38.82 -22.06
N ALA A 145 -14.09 39.52 -20.92
CA ALA A 145 -13.18 39.25 -19.81
C ALA A 145 -13.40 37.87 -19.15
N CYS A 146 -14.65 37.37 -19.15
CA CYS A 146 -14.95 36.01 -18.69
C CYS A 146 -14.49 34.94 -19.70
N PHE A 147 -14.66 35.19 -21.01
CA PHE A 147 -14.32 34.23 -22.06
C PHE A 147 -12.81 33.92 -22.10
N PHE A 148 -11.95 34.95 -21.99
CA PHE A 148 -10.50 34.76 -22.01
C PHE A 148 -9.95 33.98 -20.79
N LYS A 149 -10.65 33.95 -19.65
CA LYS A 149 -10.24 33.16 -18.48
C LYS A 149 -10.64 31.67 -18.55
N ILE A 150 -11.53 31.29 -19.47
CA ILE A 150 -11.97 29.90 -19.66
C ILE A 150 -10.96 29.11 -20.52
N GLN A 151 -10.25 29.79 -21.44
CA GLN A 151 -9.32 29.13 -22.37
C GLN A 151 -8.09 28.51 -21.67
N ASP A 152 -7.68 29.01 -20.50
CA ASP A 152 -6.55 28.46 -19.72
C ASP A 152 -6.91 27.22 -18.86
N ALA A 153 -8.20 26.84 -18.79
CA ALA A 153 -8.67 25.81 -17.87
C ALA A 153 -8.99 24.44 -18.52
N ALA A 154 -8.88 24.35 -19.85
CA ALA A 154 -9.23 23.17 -20.63
C ALA A 154 -8.00 22.27 -20.85
N ASN A 155 -7.50 21.62 -19.80
CA ASN A 155 -6.64 20.44 -19.88
C ASN A 155 -6.53 19.76 -18.50
N SER A 156 -7.41 18.80 -18.19
CA SER A 156 -7.11 17.62 -17.35
C SER A 156 -8.33 16.71 -17.18
N SER A 157 -8.02 15.42 -17.11
CA SER A 157 -8.82 14.26 -17.50
C SER A 157 -9.68 13.63 -16.39
N SER A 158 -10.69 12.90 -16.85
CA SER A 158 -11.73 12.13 -16.17
C SER A 158 -11.23 10.88 -15.40
N SER A 159 -10.95 10.99 -14.10
CA SER A 159 -10.68 9.78 -13.28
C SER A 159 -11.11 9.83 -11.80
N ASP A 160 -11.85 10.84 -11.35
CA ASP A 160 -12.11 11.05 -9.90
C ASP A 160 -13.58 10.80 -9.45
N GLU A 161 -14.45 10.21 -10.27
CA GLU A 161 -15.90 10.14 -9.96
C GLU A 161 -16.33 9.09 -8.91
N MET A 162 -15.53 8.06 -8.59
CA MET A 162 -16.03 6.94 -7.76
C MET A 162 -15.70 6.98 -6.26
N ARG A 163 -15.11 8.07 -5.72
CA ARG A 163 -14.68 8.10 -4.30
C ARG A 163 -15.37 9.15 -3.41
N SER A 164 -16.27 9.97 -3.94
CA SER A 164 -16.89 11.08 -3.20
C SER A 164 -18.22 10.75 -2.51
N GLN A 165 -18.78 9.55 -2.70
CA GLN A 165 -20.16 9.26 -2.30
C GLN A 165 -20.39 8.91 -0.81
N ARG A 166 -19.40 8.96 0.08
CA ARG A 166 -19.59 8.42 1.44
C ARG A 166 -19.30 9.34 2.64
N LEU A 167 -19.12 10.64 2.42
CA LEU A 167 -18.93 11.59 3.52
C LEU A 167 -19.53 12.95 3.17
N GLN A 168 -20.81 13.17 3.46
CA GLN A 168 -21.33 14.53 3.66
C GLN A 168 -22.36 14.54 4.80
N PRO A 169 -22.24 15.45 5.78
CA PRO A 169 -23.32 15.76 6.71
C PRO A 169 -24.28 16.78 6.09
N ASP A 170 -25.58 16.59 6.35
CA ASP A 170 -26.66 17.47 5.92
C ASP A 170 -26.48 18.91 6.40
N THR A 171 -26.18 19.83 5.49
CA THR A 171 -26.31 21.27 5.74
C THR A 171 -27.58 21.79 5.10
N ASN A 172 -28.52 22.25 5.92
CA ASN A 172 -29.83 22.77 5.53
C ASN A 172 -29.73 23.94 4.53
N ILE A 173 -29.88 23.60 3.24
CA ILE A 173 -29.92 24.47 2.05
C ILE A 173 -30.87 25.67 2.24
N PHE A 174 -31.93 25.48 3.04
CA PHE A 174 -32.95 26.49 3.31
C PHE A 174 -32.43 27.72 4.08
N SER A 175 -31.46 27.55 4.98
CA SER A 175 -30.93 28.67 5.77
C SER A 175 -29.98 29.57 4.97
N GLN A 176 -29.36 29.03 3.93
CA GLN A 176 -28.46 29.75 3.03
C GLN A 176 -29.26 30.64 2.07
N LEU A 177 -30.32 30.09 1.47
CA LEU A 177 -31.23 30.81 0.57
C LEU A 177 -31.89 32.03 1.23
N LEU A 178 -32.25 31.91 2.51
CA LEU A 178 -32.85 33.01 3.28
C LEU A 178 -31.90 34.20 3.47
N LYS A 179 -30.60 33.95 3.64
CA LYS A 179 -29.58 35.01 3.79
C LYS A 179 -29.33 35.74 2.48
N ASP A 180 -29.29 35.01 1.37
CA ASP A 180 -29.05 35.59 0.04
C ASP A 180 -30.22 36.47 -0.42
N VAL A 181 -31.45 36.07 -0.12
CA VAL A 181 -32.66 36.86 -0.40
C VAL A 181 -32.69 38.15 0.42
N LEU A 182 -32.27 38.10 1.70
CA LEU A 182 -32.25 39.29 2.57
C LEU A 182 -31.25 40.35 2.06
N ILE A 183 -30.07 39.92 1.60
CA ILE A 183 -29.04 40.82 1.03
C ILE A 183 -29.55 41.48 -0.26
N LEU A 184 -30.28 40.74 -1.10
CA LEU A 184 -30.86 41.27 -2.32
C LEU A 184 -31.91 42.34 -2.03
N ILE A 185 -32.80 42.10 -1.05
CA ILE A 185 -33.84 43.06 -0.63
C ILE A 185 -33.21 44.36 -0.10
N ILE A 186 -32.19 44.24 0.76
CA ILE A 186 -31.48 45.42 1.31
C ILE A 186 -30.80 46.22 0.18
N GLY A 187 -30.17 45.55 -0.79
CA GLY A 187 -29.55 46.19 -1.94
C GLY A 187 -30.56 46.95 -2.82
N ILE A 188 -31.75 46.38 -3.04
CA ILE A 188 -32.82 47.01 -3.82
C ILE A 188 -33.35 48.25 -3.09
N ILE A 189 -33.65 48.15 -1.79
CA ILE A 189 -34.16 49.28 -0.97
C ILE A 189 -33.15 50.43 -0.95
N LEU A 190 -31.87 50.13 -0.73
CA LEU A 190 -30.81 51.14 -0.75
C LEU A 190 -30.68 51.79 -2.14
N SER A 191 -30.74 51.00 -3.22
CA SER A 191 -30.66 51.54 -4.58
C SER A 191 -31.83 52.49 -4.90
N GLN A 192 -33.04 52.19 -4.43
CA GLN A 192 -34.22 53.05 -4.59
C GLN A 192 -34.13 54.32 -3.74
N PHE A 193 -33.59 54.23 -2.53
CA PHE A 193 -33.34 55.38 -1.66
C PHE A 193 -32.34 56.37 -2.28
N PHE A 194 -31.28 55.86 -2.93
CA PHE A 194 -30.28 56.70 -3.61
C PHE A 194 -30.73 57.21 -4.98
N TYR A 195 -31.67 56.53 -5.67
CA TYR A 195 -32.28 57.01 -6.91
C TYR A 195 -33.06 58.33 -6.70
N PHE A 196 -33.70 58.50 -5.55
CA PHE A 196 -34.43 59.73 -5.20
C PHE A 196 -33.50 60.93 -4.92
N SER A 197 -32.23 60.70 -4.63
CA SER A 197 -31.25 61.75 -4.27
C SER A 197 -30.71 62.54 -5.49
N ASN A 198 -31.16 62.24 -6.72
CA ASN A 198 -30.84 62.92 -7.98
C ASN A 198 -29.34 63.07 -8.34
N ASN A 199 -28.43 62.46 -7.57
CA ASN A 199 -26.99 62.51 -7.78
C ASN A 199 -26.50 61.17 -8.34
N TRP A 200 -26.18 61.18 -9.64
CA TRP A 200 -25.82 60.00 -10.43
C TRP A 200 -24.53 59.29 -9.97
N SER A 201 -23.67 59.98 -9.20
CA SER A 201 -22.46 59.39 -8.60
C SER A 201 -22.78 58.32 -7.54
N TYR A 202 -23.90 58.44 -6.83
CA TYR A 202 -24.28 57.50 -5.77
C TYR A 202 -24.88 56.20 -6.31
N ILE A 203 -25.52 56.23 -7.48
CA ILE A 203 -26.02 55.02 -8.15
C ILE A 203 -24.85 54.12 -8.55
N LEU A 204 -23.77 54.71 -9.10
CA LEU A 204 -22.58 53.97 -9.48
C LEU A 204 -21.87 53.33 -8.27
N LEU A 205 -21.78 54.07 -7.16
CA LEU A 205 -21.25 53.57 -5.89
C LEU A 205 -22.12 52.46 -5.29
N GLY A 206 -23.45 52.57 -5.38
CA GLY A 206 -24.37 51.51 -4.93
C GLY A 206 -24.22 50.22 -5.73
N ILE A 207 -24.07 50.33 -7.05
CA ILE A 207 -23.79 49.18 -7.92
C ILE A 207 -22.45 48.53 -7.56
N ILE A 208 -21.38 49.33 -7.40
CA ILE A 208 -20.05 48.84 -6.99
C ILE A 208 -20.12 48.14 -5.63
N ALA A 209 -20.85 48.69 -4.67
CA ALA A 209 -21.03 48.10 -3.34
C ALA A 209 -21.76 46.74 -3.40
N ILE A 210 -22.78 46.60 -4.25
CA ILE A 210 -23.48 45.31 -4.45
C ILE A 210 -22.54 44.28 -5.08
N TYR A 211 -21.72 44.66 -6.07
CA TYR A 211 -20.74 43.75 -6.68
C TYR A 211 -19.63 43.35 -5.71
N LEU A 212 -19.09 44.30 -4.93
CA LEU A 212 -18.10 44.00 -3.89
C LEU A 212 -18.68 43.10 -2.80
N GLY A 213 -19.90 43.38 -2.33
CA GLY A 213 -20.58 42.55 -1.33
C GLY A 213 -20.80 41.11 -1.81
N ARG A 214 -21.23 40.93 -3.07
CA ARG A 214 -21.42 39.61 -3.67
C ARG A 214 -20.10 38.87 -3.90
N TYR A 215 -19.04 39.59 -4.30
CA TYR A 215 -17.71 39.01 -4.48
C TYR A 215 -17.10 38.57 -3.14
N ILE A 216 -17.22 39.41 -2.10
CA ILE A 216 -16.75 39.12 -0.75
C ILE A 216 -17.55 37.96 -0.12
N SER A 217 -18.87 37.89 -0.34
CA SER A 217 -19.70 36.76 0.13
C SER A 217 -19.26 35.43 -0.49
N ASN A 218 -19.03 35.40 -1.81
CA ASN A 218 -18.53 34.21 -2.50
C ASN A 218 -17.13 33.79 -2.02
N ILE A 219 -16.24 34.74 -1.78
CA ILE A 219 -14.92 34.48 -1.18
C ILE A 219 -15.06 33.93 0.24
N SER A 220 -16.01 34.46 1.03
CA SER A 220 -16.23 34.03 2.42
C SER A 220 -16.81 32.61 2.49
N ILE A 221 -17.74 32.25 1.60
CA ILE A 221 -18.25 30.88 1.45
C ILE A 221 -17.12 29.95 1.00
N TYR A 222 -16.30 30.38 0.04
CA TYR A 222 -15.15 29.62 -0.43
C TYR A 222 -14.14 29.34 0.70
N LEU A 223 -13.76 30.37 1.46
CA LEU A 223 -12.87 30.24 2.61
C LEU A 223 -13.49 29.37 3.72
N GLY A 224 -14.78 29.54 4.00
CA GLY A 224 -15.50 28.75 5.01
C GLY A 224 -15.53 27.25 4.68
N ASP A 225 -15.76 26.90 3.42
CA ASP A 225 -15.74 25.50 2.96
C ASP A 225 -14.33 24.90 2.93
N LEU A 226 -13.31 25.73 2.70
CA LEU A 226 -11.90 25.35 2.73
C LEU A 226 -11.42 25.09 4.18
N ILE A 227 -11.85 25.94 5.12
CA ILE A 227 -11.56 25.81 6.56
C ILE A 227 -12.25 24.57 7.14
N LYS A 228 -13.50 24.28 6.73
CA LYS A 228 -14.25 23.10 7.19
C LYS A 228 -13.77 21.77 6.59
N GLY A 229 -12.82 21.79 5.65
CA GLY A 229 -12.29 20.59 5.01
C GLY A 229 -13.24 19.91 4.00
N ASN A 230 -14.43 20.49 3.77
CA ASN A 230 -15.47 19.89 2.93
C ASN A 230 -15.10 19.84 1.44
N ARG A 231 -14.13 20.64 0.98
CA ARG A 231 -13.72 20.73 -0.43
C ARG A 231 -12.28 20.29 -0.71
N ALA A 232 -11.53 19.95 0.33
CA ALA A 232 -10.17 19.44 0.22
C ALA A 232 -10.19 17.94 0.51
N VAL A 233 -10.20 17.11 -0.54
CA VAL A 233 -9.91 15.69 -0.35
C VAL A 233 -8.42 15.59 -0.06
N ILE A 234 -8.05 15.44 1.21
CA ILE A 234 -6.66 15.16 1.59
C ILE A 234 -6.38 13.70 1.21
N LYS A 235 -5.87 13.48 -0.01
CA LYS A 235 -5.24 12.18 -0.33
C LYS A 235 -3.88 12.17 0.38
N VAL A 236 -3.82 11.55 1.57
CA VAL A 236 -2.55 11.20 2.20
C VAL A 236 -2.07 9.92 1.52
N THR A 237 -1.26 10.05 0.47
CA THR A 237 -0.54 8.89 -0.04
C THR A 237 0.72 8.73 0.79
N GLN A 238 0.70 7.73 1.67
CA GLN A 238 1.91 7.23 2.29
C GLN A 238 2.66 6.42 1.22
N LYS A 239 3.85 6.85 0.80
CA LYS A 239 4.74 5.96 0.06
C LYS A 239 5.81 5.47 1.03
N ILE A 240 5.79 4.16 1.31
CA ILE A 240 6.92 3.52 2.00
C ILE A 240 8.03 3.42 0.96
N TYR A 241 9.05 4.27 1.09
CA TYR A 241 10.28 4.08 0.34
C TYR A 241 11.08 3.01 1.06
N ASN A 242 10.93 1.76 0.61
CA ASN A 242 12.00 0.81 0.78
C ASN A 242 13.01 1.09 -0.31
N PRO A 243 14.26 1.46 0.01
CA PRO A 243 15.36 1.26 -0.91
C PRO A 243 15.59 -0.26 -0.99
N GLY A 244 14.65 -1.01 -1.59
CA GLY A 244 14.94 -2.35 -2.06
C GLY A 244 15.91 -2.16 -3.21
N TRP A 245 17.16 -2.53 -3.02
CA TRP A 245 18.18 -2.42 -4.06
C TRP A 245 17.89 -3.39 -5.20
N PHE A 246 17.20 -4.48 -4.89
CA PHE A 246 16.89 -5.53 -5.84
C PHE A 246 15.38 -5.83 -5.89
N ASN A 247 14.83 -6.00 -7.09
CA ASN A 247 13.63 -6.82 -7.32
C ASN A 247 14.05 -8.30 -7.52
N ASN A 248 13.11 -9.25 -7.54
CA ASN A 248 13.49 -10.68 -7.66
C ASN A 248 14.20 -10.97 -8.99
N GLN A 249 13.80 -10.31 -10.08
CA GLN A 249 14.48 -10.42 -11.37
C GLN A 249 15.96 -10.02 -11.28
N SER A 250 16.26 -8.98 -10.51
CA SER A 250 17.63 -8.48 -10.32
C SER A 250 18.50 -9.33 -9.39
N ILE A 251 17.94 -10.16 -8.49
CA ILE A 251 18.76 -11.10 -7.71
C ILE A 251 19.24 -12.26 -8.59
N TYR A 252 18.39 -12.74 -9.51
CA TYR A 252 18.77 -13.74 -10.51
C TYR A 252 19.87 -13.25 -11.46
N GLU A 253 19.85 -11.95 -11.81
CA GLU A 253 20.94 -11.32 -12.57
C GLU A 253 22.30 -11.39 -11.85
N LEU A 254 22.32 -11.47 -10.52
CA LEU A 254 23.56 -11.69 -9.76
C LEU A 254 23.90 -13.18 -9.64
N MET A 255 22.90 -14.01 -9.38
CA MET A 255 23.08 -15.44 -9.11
C MET A 255 23.48 -16.23 -10.37
N ASN A 256 22.90 -15.93 -11.53
CA ASN A 256 23.15 -16.70 -12.76
C ASN A 256 24.61 -16.61 -13.23
N PRO A 257 25.24 -15.42 -13.35
CA PRO A 257 26.65 -15.31 -13.69
C PRO A 257 27.57 -15.94 -12.64
N TRP A 258 27.18 -15.83 -11.36
CA TRP A 258 27.90 -16.47 -10.26
C TRP A 258 27.91 -17.98 -10.40
N GLN A 259 26.74 -18.61 -10.57
CA GLN A 259 26.62 -20.06 -10.68
C GLN A 259 27.30 -20.60 -11.93
N LYS A 260 27.27 -19.87 -13.04
CA LYS A 260 27.99 -20.22 -14.27
C LYS A 260 29.50 -20.29 -14.07
N THR A 261 30.05 -19.45 -13.19
CA THR A 261 31.50 -19.35 -12.96
C THR A 261 31.98 -20.20 -11.79
N ASN A 262 31.15 -20.32 -10.74
CA ASN A 262 31.51 -20.91 -9.46
C ASN A 262 30.82 -22.24 -9.14
N GLY A 263 29.88 -22.68 -9.96
CA GLY A 263 29.04 -23.85 -9.73
C GLY A 263 27.74 -23.52 -8.99
N SER A 264 26.86 -24.51 -8.87
CA SER A 264 25.56 -24.35 -8.23
C SER A 264 25.67 -24.00 -6.73
N ILE A 265 24.81 -23.10 -6.26
CA ILE A 265 24.72 -22.79 -4.82
C ILE A 265 24.01 -23.95 -4.11
N LYS A 266 24.76 -24.76 -3.36
CA LYS A 266 24.30 -26.06 -2.82
C LYS A 266 23.03 -26.00 -1.95
N LYS A 267 22.90 -24.96 -1.12
CA LYS A 267 21.82 -24.81 -0.14
C LYS A 267 20.72 -23.85 -0.56
N LEU A 268 20.78 -23.35 -1.80
CA LEU A 268 19.73 -22.54 -2.35
C LEU A 268 18.58 -23.43 -2.82
N LEU A 269 17.37 -23.15 -2.36
CA LEU A 269 16.16 -23.77 -2.87
C LEU A 269 15.78 -23.12 -4.20
N SER A 270 15.55 -23.95 -5.20
CA SER A 270 15.12 -23.51 -6.52
C SER A 270 13.59 -23.44 -6.59
N ASP A 271 13.07 -22.42 -7.27
CA ASP A 271 11.65 -22.35 -7.65
C ASP A 271 11.22 -23.59 -8.49
N VAL A 272 12.18 -24.29 -9.11
CA VAL A 272 12.00 -25.48 -9.96
C VAL A 272 11.62 -26.74 -9.17
N TYR A 273 11.76 -26.76 -7.85
CA TYR A 273 11.24 -27.89 -7.06
C TYR A 273 9.70 -28.02 -7.14
N LYS A 274 9.00 -26.97 -7.59
CA LYS A 274 7.58 -27.06 -7.95
C LYS A 274 7.29 -28.09 -9.06
N THR A 275 8.22 -28.31 -9.98
CA THR A 275 8.00 -29.20 -11.14
C THR A 275 8.37 -30.66 -10.85
N ASN A 276 9.37 -30.91 -10.00
CA ASN A 276 9.93 -32.25 -9.79
C ASN A 276 9.26 -33.08 -8.67
N ILE A 277 8.35 -32.52 -7.87
CA ILE A 277 7.64 -33.28 -6.82
C ILE A 277 6.43 -34.05 -7.36
N LYS A 278 5.95 -33.72 -8.57
CA LYS A 278 4.92 -34.52 -9.26
C LYS A 278 5.32 -35.99 -9.47
N ASN A 279 6.62 -36.30 -9.47
CA ASN A 279 7.14 -37.65 -9.73
C ASN A 279 7.95 -38.23 -8.56
N VAL A 280 7.76 -37.77 -7.33
CA VAL A 280 8.36 -38.46 -6.16
C VAL A 280 7.55 -39.73 -5.93
N ASN A 281 8.18 -40.87 -6.17
CA ASN A 281 7.65 -42.19 -5.83
C ASN A 281 7.30 -42.18 -4.32
N ILE A 282 6.02 -42.33 -3.99
CA ILE A 282 5.52 -42.29 -2.61
C ILE A 282 6.28 -43.38 -1.86
N ASN A 283 7.13 -43.00 -0.90
CA ASN A 283 7.69 -43.99 -0.01
C ASN A 283 6.54 -44.54 0.83
N ASN A 284 6.23 -45.83 0.68
CA ASN A 284 5.16 -46.50 1.44
C ASN A 284 5.34 -46.37 2.97
N ASP A 285 6.55 -46.04 3.43
CA ASP A 285 6.86 -45.77 4.83
C ASP A 285 6.20 -44.49 5.40
N ILE A 286 5.61 -43.60 4.57
CA ILE A 286 4.86 -42.43 5.09
C ILE A 286 3.71 -42.87 6.00
N THR A 287 3.14 -44.05 5.74
CA THR A 287 2.09 -44.64 6.58
C THR A 287 2.60 -45.12 7.95
N ALA A 288 3.92 -45.28 8.11
CA ALA A 288 4.54 -45.64 9.39
C ALA A 288 4.81 -44.42 10.28
N TYR A 289 4.70 -43.19 9.76
CA TYR A 289 4.89 -41.97 10.54
C TYR A 289 3.56 -41.50 11.14
N SER A 290 3.50 -41.46 12.47
CA SER A 290 2.43 -40.78 13.20
C SER A 290 2.78 -39.31 13.35
N PHE A 291 1.95 -38.43 12.78
CA PHE A 291 2.06 -36.99 13.00
C PHE A 291 1.06 -36.55 14.07
N ASP A 292 1.58 -35.95 15.14
CA ASP A 292 0.75 -35.39 16.22
C ASP A 292 0.34 -33.94 15.92
N ARG A 293 0.99 -33.33 14.91
CA ARG A 293 0.90 -31.92 14.60
C ARG A 293 0.85 -31.70 13.11
N LEU A 294 0.14 -30.65 12.70
CA LEU A 294 0.14 -30.14 11.34
C LEU A 294 0.56 -28.68 11.34
N LEU A 295 1.49 -28.31 10.46
CA LEU A 295 1.86 -26.94 10.16
C LEU A 295 1.42 -26.61 8.74
N VAL A 296 0.49 -25.66 8.60
CA VAL A 296 0.01 -25.16 7.32
C VAL A 296 0.63 -23.81 7.01
N CYS A 297 1.36 -23.71 5.91
CA CYS A 297 2.01 -22.49 5.44
C CYS A 297 1.16 -21.78 4.38
N ASP A 298 1.12 -20.46 4.38
CA ASP A 298 0.48 -19.69 3.29
C ASP A 298 1.23 -19.78 1.95
N SER A 299 2.49 -20.24 1.96
CA SER A 299 3.39 -20.27 0.81
C SER A 299 4.09 -21.62 0.65
N ASP A 300 4.07 -22.15 -0.58
CA ASP A 300 4.80 -23.36 -0.97
C ASP A 300 6.30 -23.23 -0.69
N ILE A 301 6.85 -22.04 -0.90
CA ILE A 301 8.28 -21.77 -0.75
C ILE A 301 8.68 -21.91 0.73
N ILE A 302 7.81 -21.49 1.65
CA ILE A 302 8.05 -21.62 3.10
C ILE A 302 7.85 -23.08 3.53
N ALA A 303 6.81 -23.76 3.05
CA ALA A 303 6.61 -25.19 3.34
C ALA A 303 7.83 -26.01 2.87
N GLN A 304 8.29 -25.78 1.64
CA GLN A 304 9.49 -26.39 1.09
C GLN A 304 10.72 -26.06 1.93
N PHE A 305 10.89 -24.80 2.34
CA PHE A 305 12.01 -24.38 3.18
C PHE A 305 12.07 -25.17 4.49
N LEU A 306 10.94 -25.37 5.15
CA LEU A 306 10.88 -26.14 6.40
C LEU A 306 11.14 -27.63 6.16
N ILE A 307 10.59 -28.20 5.09
CA ILE A 307 10.81 -29.60 4.71
C ILE A 307 12.30 -29.84 4.40
N ALA A 308 12.93 -28.98 3.59
CA ALA A 308 14.34 -29.11 3.20
C ALA A 308 15.30 -28.95 4.39
N ASN A 309 14.87 -28.26 5.45
CA ASN A 309 15.61 -28.14 6.71
C ASN A 309 15.17 -29.18 7.76
N ASN A 310 14.53 -30.29 7.36
CA ASN A 310 14.14 -31.40 8.24
C ASN A 310 13.24 -31.03 9.43
N PHE A 311 12.54 -29.90 9.35
CA PHE A 311 11.69 -29.42 10.45
C PHE A 311 10.62 -30.43 10.86
N HIS A 312 10.02 -31.11 9.88
CA HIS A 312 8.98 -32.12 10.07
C HIS A 312 9.47 -33.31 10.90
N PHE A 313 10.73 -33.73 10.73
CA PHE A 313 11.34 -34.81 11.51
C PHE A 313 11.66 -34.37 12.94
N GLU A 314 12.19 -33.15 13.12
CA GLU A 314 12.57 -32.66 14.45
C GLU A 314 11.37 -32.35 15.35
N THR A 315 10.22 -32.06 14.76
CA THR A 315 9.03 -31.58 15.49
C THR A 315 7.82 -32.52 15.45
N ASN A 316 7.97 -33.70 14.83
CA ASN A 316 6.88 -34.65 14.54
C ASN A 316 5.66 -33.96 13.91
N CYS A 317 5.93 -33.12 12.91
CA CYS A 317 4.93 -32.23 12.33
C CYS A 317 4.80 -32.47 10.83
N ALA A 318 3.59 -32.80 10.37
CA ALA A 318 3.26 -32.76 8.95
C ALA A 318 3.31 -31.30 8.47
N ILE A 319 3.85 -31.05 7.28
CA ILE A 319 3.97 -29.69 6.74
C ILE A 319 3.27 -29.65 5.39
N PHE A 320 2.27 -28.77 5.28
CA PHE A 320 1.60 -28.47 4.02
C PHE A 320 1.61 -26.97 3.73
N SER A 321 1.57 -26.61 2.46
CA SER A 321 1.14 -25.26 2.08
C SER A 321 -0.38 -25.23 1.88
N ILE A 322 -0.93 -24.02 1.83
CA ILE A 322 -2.34 -23.80 1.52
C ILE A 322 -2.74 -24.32 0.13
N THR A 323 -1.78 -24.45 -0.79
CA THR A 323 -1.98 -25.03 -2.13
C THR A 323 -1.87 -26.56 -2.14
N LYS A 324 -1.77 -27.18 -0.96
CA LYS A 324 -1.63 -28.63 -0.74
C LYS A 324 -0.24 -29.17 -1.08
N TYR A 325 0.78 -28.32 -1.24
CA TYR A 325 2.15 -28.77 -1.41
C TYR A 325 2.69 -29.41 -0.11
N PRO A 326 3.38 -30.56 -0.15
CA PRO A 326 3.59 -31.43 -1.30
C PRO A 326 2.34 -32.25 -1.66
N GLU A 327 1.85 -32.09 -2.90
CA GLU A 327 0.57 -32.63 -3.38
C GLU A 327 0.51 -34.17 -3.32
N SER A 328 1.63 -34.84 -3.60
CA SER A 328 1.71 -36.30 -3.71
C SER A 328 1.37 -37.06 -2.42
N ILE A 329 1.51 -36.42 -1.25
CA ILE A 329 1.28 -37.06 0.05
C ILE A 329 0.11 -36.42 0.81
N PHE A 330 -0.51 -35.38 0.25
CA PHE A 330 -1.51 -34.56 0.92
C PHE A 330 -2.72 -35.38 1.38
N GLU A 331 -3.38 -36.08 0.46
CA GLU A 331 -4.61 -36.83 0.76
C GLU A 331 -4.39 -37.93 1.80
N ILE A 332 -3.32 -38.72 1.65
CA ILE A 332 -2.99 -39.81 2.56
C ILE A 332 -2.69 -39.28 3.97
N THR A 333 -1.89 -38.21 4.06
CA THR A 333 -1.51 -37.62 5.36
C THR A 333 -2.72 -36.95 6.02
N MET A 334 -3.56 -36.23 5.26
CA MET A 334 -4.77 -35.60 5.80
C MET A 334 -5.77 -36.62 6.33
N GLN A 335 -5.89 -37.80 5.70
CA GLN A 335 -6.71 -38.90 6.24
C GLN A 335 -6.19 -39.40 7.60
N MET A 336 -4.86 -39.44 7.80
CA MET A 336 -4.26 -39.82 9.09
C MET A 336 -4.47 -38.72 10.13
N LEU A 337 -4.21 -37.47 9.77
CA LEU A 337 -4.34 -36.32 10.67
C LEU A 337 -5.77 -36.16 11.18
N ARG A 338 -6.79 -36.34 10.31
CA ARG A 338 -8.21 -36.26 10.70
C ARG A 338 -8.66 -37.34 11.67
N ARG A 339 -7.93 -38.46 11.77
CA ARG A 339 -8.21 -39.53 12.75
C ARG A 339 -7.56 -39.26 14.10
N ASN A 340 -6.67 -38.28 14.20
CA ASN A 340 -6.00 -37.93 15.45
C ASN A 340 -6.87 -36.93 16.24
N PRO A 341 -7.50 -37.35 17.36
CA PRO A 341 -8.34 -36.47 18.17
C PRO A 341 -7.53 -35.36 18.87
N ASP A 342 -6.23 -35.59 19.10
CA ASP A 342 -5.34 -34.67 19.79
C ASP A 342 -4.53 -33.78 18.82
N LEU A 343 -4.93 -33.74 17.55
CA LEU A 343 -4.23 -33.00 16.50
C LEU A 343 -4.12 -31.51 16.87
N LYS A 344 -2.89 -30.99 16.87
CA LYS A 344 -2.62 -29.55 16.94
C LYS A 344 -2.28 -29.02 15.55
N VAL A 345 -3.06 -28.05 15.08
CA VAL A 345 -2.83 -27.39 13.79
C VAL A 345 -2.21 -26.03 14.04
N TYR A 346 -1.15 -25.71 13.30
CA TYR A 346 -0.43 -24.46 13.36
C TYR A 346 -0.52 -23.76 11.99
N ALA A 347 -0.94 -22.51 11.95
CA ALA A 347 -0.99 -21.71 10.73
C ALA A 347 0.23 -20.77 10.67
N LEU A 348 1.09 -20.89 9.66
CA LEU A 348 2.26 -20.04 9.49
C LEU A 348 2.11 -19.20 8.23
N HIS A 349 2.07 -17.88 8.38
CA HIS A 349 1.82 -16.99 7.26
C HIS A 349 2.59 -15.66 7.31
N ASN A 350 2.68 -15.03 6.14
CA ASN A 350 3.13 -13.66 5.96
C ASN A 350 2.17 -12.67 6.63
N CYS A 351 2.65 -11.51 7.03
CA CYS A 351 1.76 -10.41 7.43
C CYS A 351 1.16 -9.76 6.18
N SER A 352 0.18 -10.42 5.57
CA SER A 352 -0.52 -9.98 4.36
C SER A 352 -2.02 -10.24 4.51
N PRO A 353 -2.88 -9.67 3.65
CA PRO A 353 -4.31 -9.94 3.68
C PRO A 353 -4.64 -11.43 3.53
N GLY A 354 -3.96 -12.13 2.61
CA GLY A 354 -4.10 -13.58 2.47
C GLY A 354 -3.62 -14.34 3.71
N GLY A 355 -2.51 -13.90 4.31
CA GLY A 355 -1.96 -14.54 5.50
C GLY A 355 -2.87 -14.44 6.72
N VAL A 356 -3.35 -13.23 7.07
CA VAL A 356 -4.28 -13.05 8.20
C VAL A 356 -5.63 -13.74 7.99
N SER A 357 -5.93 -14.15 6.75
CA SER A 357 -7.13 -14.94 6.42
C SER A 357 -6.93 -16.45 6.57
N LEU A 358 -5.68 -16.93 6.77
CA LEU A 358 -5.34 -18.35 6.70
C LEU A 358 -6.11 -19.17 7.72
N VAL A 359 -6.14 -18.75 8.98
CA VAL A 359 -6.87 -19.47 10.05
C VAL A 359 -8.36 -19.57 9.73
N HIS A 360 -8.96 -18.48 9.26
CA HIS A 360 -10.37 -18.46 8.85
C HIS A 360 -10.61 -19.40 7.65
N TYR A 361 -9.70 -19.41 6.68
CA TYR A 361 -9.77 -20.31 5.52
C TYR A 361 -9.74 -21.79 5.95
N LEU A 362 -8.82 -22.18 6.82
CA LEU A 362 -8.70 -23.56 7.32
C LEU A 362 -9.97 -24.05 8.04
N ARG A 363 -10.70 -23.15 8.70
CA ARG A 363 -11.97 -23.44 9.40
C ARG A 363 -13.19 -23.47 8.51
N SER A 364 -13.12 -22.88 7.31
CA SER A 364 -14.28 -22.71 6.44
C SER A 364 -14.31 -23.68 5.25
N HIS A 365 -13.21 -24.37 4.96
CA HIS A 365 -13.09 -25.22 3.78
C HIS A 365 -13.10 -26.72 4.12
N ASP A 366 -13.94 -27.49 3.40
CA ASP A 366 -14.16 -28.93 3.62
C ASP A 366 -12.88 -29.77 3.44
N GLU A 367 -11.97 -29.31 2.59
CA GLU A 367 -10.67 -29.96 2.35
C GLU A 367 -9.67 -29.80 3.51
N TRP A 368 -10.00 -28.94 4.48
CA TRP A 368 -9.21 -28.72 5.70
C TRP A 368 -9.98 -29.21 6.92
N PHE A 369 -10.49 -28.28 7.74
CA PHE A 369 -11.00 -28.53 9.09
C PHE A 369 -12.39 -27.93 9.33
N LYS A 370 -13.17 -27.70 8.26
CA LYS A 370 -14.55 -27.25 8.38
C LYS A 370 -15.37 -28.25 9.20
N ASN A 371 -16.17 -27.72 10.13
CA ASN A 371 -16.99 -28.49 11.08
C ASN A 371 -16.18 -29.46 11.94
N SER A 372 -14.94 -29.13 12.27
CA SER A 372 -14.12 -29.88 13.23
C SER A 372 -13.75 -29.01 14.43
N ASP A 373 -13.62 -29.63 15.59
CA ASP A 373 -13.22 -28.97 16.84
C ASP A 373 -11.69 -28.90 17.00
N VAL A 374 -10.94 -29.11 15.92
CA VAL A 374 -9.48 -29.12 15.93
C VAL A 374 -8.94 -27.74 16.32
N LYS A 375 -8.02 -27.72 17.29
CA LYS A 375 -7.37 -26.50 17.72
C LYS A 375 -6.40 -26.00 16.63
N ILE A 376 -6.71 -24.83 16.07
CA ILE A 376 -5.87 -24.13 15.09
C ILE A 376 -5.22 -22.92 15.77
N ILE A 377 -3.89 -22.93 15.82
CA ILE A 377 -3.05 -21.93 16.48
C ILE A 377 -2.36 -21.07 15.42
N ASP A 378 -2.52 -19.76 15.51
CA ASP A 378 -1.85 -18.83 14.61
C ASP A 378 -0.39 -18.61 15.02
N LEU A 379 0.54 -18.92 14.12
CA LEU A 379 1.98 -18.68 14.25
C LEU A 379 2.50 -17.62 13.26
N GLY A 380 1.61 -17.08 12.41
CA GLY A 380 1.98 -16.10 11.39
C GLY A 380 2.42 -14.76 11.96
N ILE A 381 2.95 -13.92 11.07
CA ILE A 381 3.25 -12.53 11.44
C ILE A 381 1.94 -11.73 11.37
N LEU A 382 1.55 -11.12 12.49
CA LEU A 382 0.37 -10.27 12.57
C LEU A 382 0.73 -8.78 12.46
N PRO A 383 -0.16 -7.92 11.94
CA PRO A 383 0.11 -6.49 11.81
C PRO A 383 0.48 -5.81 13.14
N ARG A 384 -0.16 -6.17 14.27
CA ARG A 384 0.23 -5.67 15.61
C ARG A 384 1.69 -5.88 15.96
N GLN A 385 2.30 -6.97 15.52
CA GLN A 385 3.72 -7.26 15.78
C GLN A 385 4.62 -6.35 14.93
N VAL A 386 4.19 -6.08 13.70
CA VAL A 386 4.89 -5.19 12.78
C VAL A 386 4.81 -3.74 13.25
N LEU A 387 3.62 -3.26 13.65
CA LEU A 387 3.42 -1.90 14.12
C LEU A 387 4.22 -1.57 15.39
N LYS A 388 4.47 -2.57 16.24
CA LYS A 388 5.32 -2.41 17.44
C LYS A 388 6.83 -2.45 17.13
N SER A 389 7.22 -2.97 15.96
CA SER A 389 8.62 -3.24 15.63
C SER A 389 9.17 -2.28 14.59
N GLN A 390 10.19 -1.50 14.96
CA GLN A 390 10.78 -0.48 14.08
C GLN A 390 11.73 -1.03 12.99
N LYS A 391 11.98 -2.35 12.95
CA LYS A 391 13.04 -2.95 12.12
C LYS A 391 12.60 -4.04 11.15
N ILE A 392 11.29 -4.22 11.00
CA ILE A 392 10.76 -5.18 10.05
C ILE A 392 10.71 -4.54 8.66
N TRP A 393 11.03 -5.33 7.64
CA TRP A 393 11.04 -4.87 6.26
C TRP A 393 9.63 -4.93 5.68
N ILE A 394 9.00 -3.78 5.50
CA ILE A 394 7.59 -3.65 5.09
C ILE A 394 7.49 -3.38 3.61
N LYS A 395 6.96 -4.30 2.80
CA LYS A 395 6.65 -4.05 1.39
C LYS A 395 5.30 -3.36 1.25
N ARG A 396 5.08 -2.68 0.12
CA ARG A 396 3.80 -2.08 -0.23
C ARG A 396 3.46 -2.32 -1.70
N THR A 397 2.28 -2.84 -2.00
CA THR A 397 1.77 -3.02 -3.37
C THR A 397 0.29 -2.65 -3.46
N GLU A 398 -0.15 -2.21 -4.64
CA GLU A 398 -1.57 -1.95 -4.91
C GLU A 398 -2.39 -3.24 -4.85
N GLU A 399 -1.83 -4.37 -5.30
CA GLU A 399 -2.46 -5.69 -5.21
C GLU A 399 -2.79 -6.07 -3.75
N SER A 400 -1.84 -5.87 -2.82
CA SER A 400 -2.09 -6.10 -1.40
C SER A 400 -3.18 -5.17 -0.86
N ALA A 401 -3.26 -3.92 -1.33
CA ALA A 401 -4.32 -3.00 -0.92
C ALA A 401 -5.69 -3.47 -1.41
N SER A 402 -5.78 -3.94 -2.66
CA SER A 402 -7.00 -4.51 -3.22
C SER A 402 -7.44 -5.77 -2.50
N GLN A 403 -6.52 -6.68 -2.16
CA GLN A 403 -6.82 -7.88 -1.38
C GLN A 403 -7.33 -7.52 0.03
N ALA A 404 -6.74 -6.51 0.67
CA ALA A 404 -7.19 -6.05 1.98
C ALA A 404 -8.64 -5.51 1.96
N GLN A 405 -9.05 -4.87 0.86
CA GLN A 405 -10.42 -4.39 0.69
C GLN A 405 -11.43 -5.53 0.50
N GLN A 406 -10.97 -6.70 0.05
CA GLN A 406 -11.79 -7.89 -0.19
C GLN A 406 -11.87 -8.83 1.03
N LEU A 407 -11.22 -8.49 2.15
CA LEU A 407 -11.29 -9.29 3.38
C LEU A 407 -12.73 -9.47 3.85
N SER A 408 -13.08 -10.67 4.32
CA SER A 408 -14.41 -10.93 4.87
C SER A 408 -14.67 -10.09 6.13
N THR A 409 -15.93 -9.79 6.41
CA THR A 409 -16.33 -8.99 7.58
C THR A 409 -15.82 -9.58 8.89
N GLN A 410 -15.81 -10.92 9.02
CA GLN A 410 -15.31 -11.62 10.20
C GLN A 410 -13.82 -11.36 10.43
N ILE A 411 -13.01 -11.41 9.36
CA ILE A 411 -11.57 -11.13 9.45
C ILE A 411 -11.35 -9.66 9.77
N GLN A 412 -12.09 -8.75 9.14
CA GLN A 412 -12.00 -7.32 9.44
C GLN A 412 -12.30 -7.01 10.91
N GLN A 413 -13.27 -7.70 11.51
CA GLN A 413 -13.63 -7.55 12.92
C GLN A 413 -12.58 -8.11 13.89
N SER A 414 -11.79 -9.09 13.47
CA SER A 414 -10.68 -9.64 14.28
C SER A 414 -9.47 -8.70 14.38
N LEU A 415 -9.36 -7.75 13.43
CA LEU A 415 -8.24 -6.82 13.34
C LEU A 415 -8.59 -5.49 14.00
N ARG A 416 -7.59 -4.87 14.64
CA ARG A 416 -7.73 -3.49 15.13
C ARG A 416 -7.82 -2.54 13.94
N TYR A 417 -8.45 -1.38 14.18
CA TYR A 417 -8.56 -0.33 13.16
C TYR A 417 -7.22 0.03 12.51
N GLU A 418 -6.15 0.15 13.32
CA GLU A 418 -4.80 0.45 12.84
C GLU A 418 -4.20 -0.67 11.99
N GLU A 419 -4.46 -1.93 12.35
CA GLU A 419 -4.00 -3.12 11.62
C GLU A 419 -4.68 -3.20 10.25
N LEU A 420 -6.00 -3.02 10.23
CA LEU A 420 -6.79 -3.05 9.00
C LEU A 420 -6.39 -1.89 8.07
N LYS A 421 -6.23 -0.69 8.61
CA LYS A 421 -5.76 0.47 7.84
C LYS A 421 -4.37 0.20 7.24
N TRP A 422 -3.45 -0.36 8.03
CA TRP A 422 -2.11 -0.70 7.56
C TRP A 422 -2.13 -1.69 6.40
N LEU A 423 -3.01 -2.70 6.43
CA LEU A 423 -3.21 -3.64 5.32
C LEU A 423 -3.89 -2.97 4.11
N MET A 424 -4.91 -2.12 4.33
CA MET A 424 -5.62 -1.38 3.28
C MET A 424 -4.73 -0.36 2.55
N ASP A 425 -3.69 0.12 3.22
CA ASP A 425 -2.62 0.91 2.59
C ASP A 425 -1.75 0.07 1.65
N GLY A 426 -1.94 -1.26 1.62
CA GLY A 426 -1.21 -2.20 0.78
C GLY A 426 0.10 -2.66 1.39
N ASN A 427 0.31 -2.42 2.69
CA ASN A 427 1.52 -2.83 3.38
C ASN A 427 1.46 -4.32 3.74
N PHE A 428 2.59 -5.01 3.63
CA PHE A 428 2.73 -6.41 4.03
C PHE A 428 4.18 -6.77 4.40
N VAL A 429 4.36 -7.88 5.11
CA VAL A 429 5.69 -8.43 5.46
C VAL A 429 5.75 -9.90 5.09
N GLU A 430 6.79 -10.29 4.36
CA GLU A 430 7.05 -11.68 4.03
C GLU A 430 7.88 -12.38 5.13
N LEU A 431 7.57 -13.64 5.41
CA LEU A 431 8.36 -14.55 6.25
C LEU A 431 9.79 -14.70 5.73
N GLU A 432 9.97 -14.65 4.40
CA GLU A 432 11.29 -14.65 3.76
C GLU A 432 12.16 -13.44 4.15
N SER A 433 11.59 -12.39 4.75
CA SER A 433 12.39 -11.31 5.35
C SER A 433 13.18 -11.77 6.58
N LEU A 434 12.83 -12.90 7.19
CA LEU A 434 13.57 -13.49 8.30
C LEU A 434 14.71 -14.36 7.77
N GLN A 435 15.86 -14.32 8.44
CA GLN A 435 16.95 -15.23 8.12
C GLN A 435 16.55 -16.70 8.40
N PRO A 436 17.07 -17.68 7.64
CA PRO A 436 16.72 -19.10 7.80
C PRO A 436 16.72 -19.59 9.25
N GLN A 437 17.83 -19.39 9.95
CA GLN A 437 17.99 -19.80 11.34
C GLN A 437 16.97 -19.14 12.25
N LYS A 438 16.67 -17.85 12.01
CA LYS A 438 15.74 -17.10 12.84
C LYS A 438 14.30 -17.57 12.64
N LEU A 439 13.90 -17.84 11.40
CA LEU A 439 12.57 -18.36 11.09
C LEU A 439 12.36 -19.73 11.78
N ILE A 440 13.29 -20.68 11.61
CA ILE A 440 13.22 -22.00 12.25
C ILE A 440 13.15 -21.86 13.78
N GLN A 441 13.99 -21.01 14.37
CA GLN A 441 13.98 -20.76 15.82
C GLN A 441 12.65 -20.18 16.31
N ILE A 442 12.05 -19.24 15.57
CA ILE A 442 10.75 -18.65 15.94
C ILE A 442 9.68 -19.74 15.92
N VAL A 443 9.59 -20.53 14.84
CA VAL A 443 8.56 -21.57 14.71
C VAL A 443 8.74 -22.64 15.79
N ASN A 444 9.97 -23.14 16.01
CA ASN A 444 10.25 -24.13 17.07
C ASN A 444 9.86 -23.63 18.45
N ARG A 445 10.21 -22.37 18.79
CA ARG A 445 9.84 -21.78 20.08
C ARG A 445 8.35 -21.59 20.23
N SER A 446 7.66 -21.16 19.17
CA SER A 446 6.20 -21.02 19.22
C SER A 446 5.51 -22.36 19.41
N ILE A 447 5.95 -23.42 18.72
CA ILE A 447 5.39 -24.77 18.91
C ILE A 447 5.66 -25.27 20.33
N ALA A 448 6.88 -25.08 20.86
CA ALA A 448 7.24 -25.48 22.21
C ALA A 448 6.48 -24.69 23.29
N ALA A 449 6.33 -23.38 23.14
CA ALA A 449 5.56 -22.56 24.08
C ALA A 449 4.10 -23.04 24.17
N ASN A 450 3.50 -23.41 23.04
CA ASN A 450 2.15 -23.99 22.98
C ASN A 450 2.04 -25.41 23.58
N GLN A 451 3.15 -26.06 23.94
CA GLN A 451 3.12 -27.30 24.73
C GLN A 451 2.99 -27.02 26.22
N ASN A 452 3.46 -25.85 26.69
CA ASN A 452 3.53 -25.50 28.12
C ASN A 452 2.39 -24.57 28.59
N LEU A 453 1.40 -24.28 27.73
CA LEU A 453 0.27 -23.39 28.05
C LEU A 453 -0.76 -23.97 29.03
N ASP A 454 -0.51 -25.15 29.62
CA ASP A 454 -1.22 -25.58 30.84
C ASP A 454 -0.72 -24.82 32.09
N ILE A 455 0.27 -23.94 31.96
CA ILE A 455 0.80 -23.16 33.09
C ILE A 455 1.03 -21.68 32.67
N ASN A 456 0.06 -20.84 33.08
CA ASN A 456 0.09 -19.38 33.20
C ASN A 456 0.15 -18.52 31.91
N ASP A 457 -0.85 -17.64 31.81
CA ASP A 457 -1.15 -16.67 30.74
C ASP A 457 -0.11 -15.52 30.55
N ASP A 458 1.02 -15.55 31.25
CA ASP A 458 1.98 -14.42 31.30
C ASP A 458 3.31 -14.67 30.57
N ASN A 459 3.39 -15.64 29.65
CA ASN A 459 4.62 -15.90 28.91
C ASN A 459 4.84 -14.95 27.71
N LEU A 460 5.03 -13.67 28.05
CA LEU A 460 5.55 -12.61 27.18
C LEU A 460 7.05 -12.83 26.93
N ILE A 461 7.41 -13.57 25.88
CA ILE A 461 8.83 -13.88 25.62
C ILE A 461 9.50 -12.71 24.87
N SER A 462 10.37 -12.00 25.59
CA SER A 462 11.34 -11.09 25.00
C SER A 462 12.52 -11.88 24.42
N ILE A 463 12.78 -11.72 23.12
CA ILE A 463 14.04 -12.20 22.52
C ILE A 463 14.96 -11.00 22.38
N ASN A 464 15.83 -10.80 23.36
CA ASN A 464 16.90 -9.83 23.29
C ASN A 464 18.16 -10.53 22.78
N ASP A 465 18.64 -10.13 21.61
CA ASP A 465 20.08 -10.05 21.39
C ASP A 465 20.35 -9.04 20.28
N GLY A 466 21.05 -7.96 20.62
CA GLY A 466 21.62 -7.03 19.66
C GLY A 466 20.68 -6.46 18.59
N SER A 467 19.39 -6.25 18.91
CA SER A 467 18.53 -5.16 18.37
C SER A 467 17.20 -5.48 17.63
N SER A 468 16.55 -6.62 17.79
CA SER A 468 15.12 -6.77 17.44
C SER A 468 14.37 -7.79 18.30
N THR A 469 13.46 -7.30 19.15
CA THR A 469 12.54 -8.11 19.96
C THR A 469 11.31 -8.46 19.14
N PHE A 470 11.09 -9.76 18.89
CA PHE A 470 9.81 -10.26 18.36
C PHE A 470 8.94 -10.65 19.55
N TYR A 471 7.77 -10.01 19.67
CA TYR A 471 6.75 -10.39 20.63
C TYR A 471 5.77 -11.33 19.93
N ASN A 472 5.76 -12.61 20.29
CA ASN A 472 4.68 -13.51 19.89
C ASN A 472 3.56 -13.34 20.92
N SER A 473 2.48 -12.66 20.53
CA SER A 473 1.21 -12.76 21.25
C SER A 473 0.52 -14.01 20.75
N ILE A 474 0.36 -14.99 21.63
CA ILE A 474 -0.40 -16.21 21.39
C ILE A 474 -1.88 -15.81 21.47
N GLU A 475 -2.61 -15.88 20.36
CA GLU A 475 -4.08 -15.79 20.40
C GLU A 475 -4.64 -17.12 19.85
N SER A 476 -5.23 -17.91 20.74
CA SER A 476 -6.22 -18.93 20.34
C SER A 476 -7.43 -18.17 19.84
N PHE A 477 -7.71 -18.23 18.54
CA PHE A 477 -9.01 -17.78 18.06
C PHE A 477 -10.04 -18.84 18.47
N GLY A 478 -10.78 -18.59 19.54
CA GLY A 478 -11.71 -19.54 20.15
C GLY A 478 -11.11 -20.16 21.39
#